data_AF-A0AAU1HKV0-F1
#
_entry.id   AF-A0AAU1HKV0-F1
#
_cell.length_a   1.000
_cell.length_b   1.000
_cell.length_c   1.000
_cell.angle_alpha   90.00
_cell.angle_beta   90.00
_cell.angle_gamma   90.00
#
_symmetry.space_group_name_H-M   'P 1'
#
loop_
_entity.id
_entity.type
_entity.pdbx_description
1 polymer ?
#
loop_
_entity_poly.entity_id
_entity_poly.type
_entity_poly.pdbx_seq_one_letter_code
_entity_poly.pdbx_strand_id
1 'polypeptide(L)' 'MYETQDAAEFHAHLRRLRARPERVDESKLRIDTLCGRLTYPTTYRLSRLVPGPAREPGQA' A
#
# COMPACT_ATOMS: atom_id res chain seq x y z
N MET A 1 -0.13 -7.48 -2.40
CA MET A 1 0.84 -6.37 -2.47
C MET A 1 1.06 -6.06 -3.93
N TYR A 2 1.15 -4.79 -4.32
CA TYR A 2 1.34 -4.36 -5.71
C TYR A 2 2.54 -3.40 -5.77
N GLU A 3 3.37 -3.52 -6.80
CA GLU A 3 4.58 -2.72 -6.97
C GLU A 3 4.83 -2.42 -8.45
N THR A 4 5.24 -1.20 -8.77
CA THR A 4 5.56 -0.76 -10.14
C THR A 4 6.50 0.44 -10.12
N GLN A 5 7.29 0.61 -11.18
CA GLN A 5 8.10 1.82 -11.41
C GLN A 5 7.36 2.84 -12.28
N ASP A 6 6.24 2.45 -12.88
CA ASP A 6 5.43 3.33 -13.73
C ASP A 6 4.37 4.07 -12.89
N ALA A 7 4.48 5.40 -12.87
CA ALA A 7 3.59 6.24 -12.10
C ALA A 7 2.15 6.24 -12.65
N ALA A 8 1.97 6.18 -13.98
CA ALA A 8 0.65 6.22 -14.59
C ALA A 8 -0.14 4.95 -14.27
N GLU A 9 0.50 3.79 -14.37
CA GLU A 9 -0.05 2.48 -13.98
C GLU A 9 -0.38 2.45 -12.48
N PHE A 10 0.49 3.00 -11.63
CA PHE A 10 0.23 3.08 -10.19
C PHE A 10 -1.03 3.91 -9.89
N HIS A 11 -1.15 5.09 -10.51
CA HIS A 11 -2.31 5.96 -10.33
C HIS A 11 -3.59 5.34 -10.88
N ALA A 12 -3.50 4.67 -12.04
CA ALA A 12 -4.62 3.92 -12.61
C ALA A 12 -5.07 2.78 -11.68
N HIS A 13 -4.12 2.06 -11.07
CA HIS A 13 -4.41 1.01 -10.10
C HIS A 13 -5.14 1.55 -8.86
N LEU A 14 -4.67 2.65 -8.28
CA LEU A 14 -5.33 3.31 -7.14
C LEU A 14 -6.75 3.77 -7.48
N ARG A 15 -6.94 4.36 -8.67
CA ARG A 15 -8.26 4.79 -9.12
C ARG A 15 -9.22 3.61 -9.25
N ARG A 16 -8.78 2.50 -9.84
CA ARG A 16 -9.58 1.27 -9.96
C ARG A 16 -9.93 0.70 -8.59
N LEU A 17 -8.99 0.72 -7.63
CA LEU A 17 -9.20 0.22 -6.28
C LEU A 17 -10.30 1.01 -5.54
N ARG A 18 -10.26 2.33 -5.63
CA ARG A 18 -11.25 3.22 -5.02
C ARG A 18 -12.64 3.13 -5.65
N ALA A 19 -12.72 2.75 -6.92
CA ALA A 19 -13.98 2.59 -7.63
C ALA A 19 -14.68 1.24 -7.36
N ARG A 20 -14.05 0.31 -6.63
CA ARG A 20 -14.65 -1.00 -6.34
C ARG A 20 -15.83 -0.86 -5.36
N PRO A 21 -16.92 -1.61 -5.58
CA PRO A 21 -18.10 -1.57 -4.70
C PRO A 21 -17.78 -2.13 -3.31
N GLU A 22 -16.91 -3.13 -3.23
CA GLU A 22 -16.26 -3.55 -1.98
C GLU A 22 -15.19 -2.51 -1.62
N ARG A 23 -15.58 -1.53 -0.81
CA ARG A 23 -14.66 -0.51 -0.30
C ARG A 23 -13.57 -1.19 0.50
N VAL A 24 -12.35 -1.20 -0.05
CA VAL A 24 -11.17 -1.50 0.75
C VAL A 24 -11.02 -0.37 1.75
N ASP A 25 -10.94 -0.72 3.03
CA ASP A 25 -10.70 0.24 4.10
C ASP A 25 -9.37 0.95 3.85
N GLU A 26 -9.42 2.23 3.45
CA GLU A 26 -8.24 3.00 3.07
C GLU A 26 -7.28 3.17 4.25
N SER A 27 -7.78 3.16 5.48
CA SER A 27 -6.95 3.18 6.70
C SER A 27 -6.11 1.90 6.87
N LYS A 28 -6.47 0.80 6.20
CA LYS A 28 -5.67 -0.43 6.11
C LYS A 28 -4.78 -0.49 4.87
N LEU A 29 -4.68 0.58 4.07
CA LEU A 29 -3.77 0.64 2.93
C LEU A 29 -2.57 1.53 3.24
N ARG A 30 -1.39 1.10 2.80
CA ARG A 30 -0.17 1.89 2.84
C ARG A 30 0.39 2.05 1.44
N ILE A 31 0.55 3.29 1.02
CA ILE A 31 1.25 3.68 -0.19
C ILE A 31 2.67 4.06 0.19
N ASP A 32 3.64 3.52 -0.53
CA ASP A 32 5.06 3.81 -0.35
C ASP A 32 5.66 4.24 -1.68
N THR A 33 6.45 5.32 -1.65
CA THR A 33 7.19 5.83 -2.79
C THR A 33 8.67 5.69 -2.46
N LEU A 34 9.26 4.61 -2.93
CA LEU A 34 10.66 4.29 -2.75
C LEU A 34 11.46 5.05 -3.80
N CYS A 35 11.67 6.36 -3.55
CA CYS A 35 12.54 7.19 -4.38
C CYS A 35 13.97 6.66 -4.24
N GLY A 36 14.41 5.92 -5.24
CA GLY A 36 15.80 5.51 -5.35
C GLY A 36 16.74 6.73 -5.40
N ARG A 37 17.95 6.60 -4.86
CA ARG A 37 19.01 7.58 -5.14
C ARG A 37 19.50 7.34 -6.56
N LEU A 38 19.48 8.37 -7.42
CA LEU A 38 20.06 8.55 -8.77
C LEU A 38 20.30 7.31 -9.66
N THR A 39 20.96 6.28 -9.17
CA THR A 39 21.16 4.97 -9.81
C THR A 39 19.92 4.06 -9.74
N TYR A 40 19.05 4.23 -8.74
CA TYR A 40 17.88 3.38 -8.56
C TYR A 40 16.60 4.07 -9.03
N PRO A 41 15.75 3.39 -9.80
CA PRO A 41 14.46 3.93 -10.21
C PRO A 41 13.54 4.13 -9.01
N THR A 42 12.59 5.07 -9.15
CA THR A 42 11.52 5.24 -8.17
C THR A 42 10.55 4.06 -8.27
N THR A 43 10.26 3.44 -7.15
CA THR A 43 9.30 2.33 -7.07
C THR A 43 8.09 2.74 -6.24
N TYR A 44 6.90 2.60 -6.82
CA TYR A 44 5.62 2.80 -6.16
C TYR A 44 5.07 1.48 -5.66
N ARG A 45 4.62 1.45 -4.42
CA ARG A 45 4.22 0.23 -3.74
C ARG A 45 2.95 0.42 -2.95
N LEU A 46 2.03 -0.54 -3.08
CA LEU A 46 0.78 -0.60 -2.33
C LEU A 46 0.74 -1.88 -1.49
N SER A 47 0.66 -1.69 -0.19
CA SER A 47 0.59 -2.75 0.81
C SER A 47 -0.71 -2.65 1.62
N ARG A 48 -1.23 -3.81 2.05
CA ARG A 48 -2.36 -3.87 2.98
C ARG A 48 -1.81 -4.11 4.39
N LEU A 49 -2.15 -3.20 5.30
CA LEU A 49 -1.89 -3.34 6.73
C LEU A 49 -2.75 -4.49 7.26
N VAL A 50 -2.09 -5.43 7.90
CA VAL A 50 -2.74 -6.50 8.66
C VAL A 50 -2.70 -6.06 10.12
N PRO A 51 -3.84 -6.01 10.83
CA PRO A 51 -3.81 -5.74 12.27
C PRO A 51 -2.89 -6.76 12.93
N GLY A 52 -1.99 -6.28 13.81
CA GLY A 52 -1.16 -7.16 14.62
C GLY A 52 -2.03 -8.09 15.48
N PRO A 53 -1.49 -9.20 16.00
CA PRO A 53 -2.21 -9.99 16.99
C PRO A 53 -2.66 -9.05 18.11
N ALA A 54 -3.93 -9.12 18.47
CA ALA A 54 -4.42 -8.39 19.63
C ALA A 54 -3.50 -8.72 20.80
N ARG A 55 -2.94 -7.70 21.46
CA ARG A 55 -2.18 -7.92 22.68
C ARG A 55 -3.16 -8.49 23.69
N GLU A 56 -3.07 -9.78 23.97
CA GLU A 56 -3.84 -10.46 25.00
C GLU A 56 -3.69 -9.61 26.29
N PRO A 57 -4.79 -9.15 26.90
CA PRO A 57 -4.72 -8.38 28.13
C PRO A 57 -4.33 -9.33 29.28
N GLY A 58 -3.03 -9.59 29.43
CA GLY A 58 -2.58 -10.51 30.47
C GLY A 58 -1.11 -10.95 30.44
N GLN A 59 -0.20 -10.23 29.78
CA GLN A 59 1.22 -10.49 29.96
C GLN A 59 1.85 -9.36 30.77
N ALA A 60 1.82 -9.57 32.09
CA ALA A 60 2.58 -8.86 33.11
C ALA A 60 4.01 -9.41 33.18
#